data_AF-A0A969CPN3-F1
#
_entry.id   AF-A0A969CPN3-F1
#
_cell.length_a   1.000
_cell.length_b   1.000
_cell.length_c   1.000
_cell.angle_alpha   90.00
_cell.angle_beta   90.00
_cell.angle_gamma   90.00
#
_symmetry.space_group_name_H-M   'P 1'
#
loop_
_entity.id
_entity.type
_entity.pdbx_description
1 polymer ?
#
loop_
_entity_poly.entity_id
_entity_poly.type
_entity_poly.pdbx_seq_one_letter_code
_entity_poly.pdbx_strand_id
1 'polypeptide(L)'
;MMNEKPGIVVNVDDIIERLFGQLSLAEYKAEKARIKDVMNRGQGRGLWRQAAEPLSFIVDEAETSNMIANGRKGPAKTATRGTRTKRG
;
A
#
# COMPACT_ATOMS: atom_id res chain seq x y z
N MET A 1 -14.60 -7.56 -20.96
CA MET A 1 -15.25 -6.78 -19.89
C MET A 1 -14.21 -6.57 -18.80
N MET A 2 -13.83 -5.33 -18.52
CA MET A 2 -12.86 -5.01 -17.46
C MET A 2 -13.51 -5.36 -16.11
N ASN A 3 -13.01 -6.41 -15.45
CA ASN A 3 -13.33 -6.68 -14.04
C ASN A 3 -12.57 -5.64 -13.20
N GLU A 4 -13.06 -4.40 -13.19
CA GLU A 4 -12.71 -3.45 -12.14
C GLU A 4 -13.40 -3.93 -10.87
N LYS A 5 -12.75 -4.83 -10.13
CA LYS A 5 -13.12 -5.01 -8.73
C LYS A 5 -12.68 -3.73 -8.02
N PRO A 6 -13.60 -2.92 -7.48
CA PRO A 6 -13.23 -1.71 -6.79
C PRO A 6 -12.53 -2.11 -5.48
N GLY A 7 -11.20 -2.01 -5.46
CA GLY A 7 -10.46 -2.06 -4.21
C GLY A 7 -10.85 -0.87 -3.33
N ILE A 8 -10.82 -1.04 -2.02
CA ILE A 8 -11.12 0.02 -1.06
C ILE A 8 -9.90 0.92 -0.95
N VAL A 9 -10.10 2.22 -1.17
CA VAL A 9 -9.06 3.23 -0.90
C VAL A 9 -9.04 3.52 0.59
N VAL A 10 -7.86 3.42 1.21
CA VAL A 10 -7.66 3.67 2.64
C VAL A 10 -6.53 4.68 2.81
N ASN A 11 -6.81 5.77 3.55
CA ASN A 11 -5.82 6.78 3.91
C ASN A 11 -5.14 6.42 5.24
N VAL A 12 -3.84 6.71 5.37
CA VAL A 12 -3.10 6.56 6.63
C VAL A 12 -3.74 7.34 7.78
N ASP A 13 -4.25 8.54 7.52
CA ASP A 13 -4.85 9.39 8.54
C ASP A 13 -6.15 8.77 9.08
N ASP A 14 -6.98 8.20 8.19
CA ASP A 14 -8.19 7.46 8.57
C ASP A 14 -7.87 6.22 9.40
N ILE A 15 -6.80 5.49 9.06
CA ILE A 15 -6.33 4.33 9.83
C ILE A 15 -5.98 4.76 11.25
N ILE A 16 -5.26 5.88 11.40
CA ILE A 16 -4.84 6.38 12.70
C ILE A 16 -6.05 6.78 13.54
N GLU A 17 -6.97 7.55 12.94
CA GLU A 17 -8.18 7.98 13.63
C GLU A 17 -9.03 6.78 14.09
N ARG A 18 -9.15 5.74 13.26
CA ARG A 18 -9.95 4.54 13.61
C ARG A 18 -9.29 3.65 14.66
N LEU A 19 -7.96 3.56 14.68
CA LEU A 19 -7.24 2.69 15.59
C LEU A 19 -6.98 3.35 16.95
N PHE A 20 -6.68 4.65 16.94
CA PHE A 20 -6.18 5.36 18.12
C PHE A 20 -7.11 6.49 18.59
N GLY A 21 -8.11 6.88 17.80
CA GLY A 21 -9.00 7.99 18.13
C GLY A 21 -8.26 9.33 18.17
N GLN A 22 -8.57 10.16 19.16
CA GLN A 22 -7.93 11.45 19.35
C GLN A 22 -6.54 11.30 19.96
N LEU A 23 -5.53 11.73 19.22
CA LEU A 23 -4.14 11.75 19.63
C LEU A 23 -3.64 13.18 19.83
N SER A 24 -2.66 13.37 20.71
CA SER A 24 -1.88 14.60 20.70
C SER A 24 -1.09 14.72 19.39
N LEU A 25 -0.66 15.94 19.03
CA LEU A 25 0.09 16.17 17.79
C LEU A 25 1.39 15.33 17.73
N ALA A 26 2.05 15.12 18.88
CA ALA A 26 3.28 14.34 18.95
C ALA A 26 3.02 12.85 18.70
N GLU A 27 1.98 12.30 19.33
CA GLU A 27 1.57 10.90 19.16
C GLU A 27 1.09 10.65 17.74
N TYR A 28 0.28 11.56 17.18
CA TYR A 28 -0.20 11.49 15.81
C TYR A 28 0.96 11.43 14.81
N LYS A 29 1.97 12.29 14.95
CA LYS A 29 3.16 12.28 14.08
C LYS A 29 3.93 10.97 14.17
N ALA A 30 4.12 10.45 15.39
CA ALA A 30 4.81 9.19 15.60
C ALA A 30 4.06 8.02 14.98
N GLU A 31 2.73 7.96 15.16
CA GLU A 31 1.90 6.90 14.61
C GLU A 31 1.78 6.99 13.09
N LYS A 32 1.64 8.21 12.55
CA LYS A 32 1.66 8.43 11.11
C LYS A 32 2.91 7.92 10.44
N ALA A 33 4.08 8.11 11.06
CA ALA A 33 5.33 7.55 10.56
C ALA A 33 5.31 6.00 10.58
N ARG A 34 4.83 5.40 11.67
CA ARG A 34 4.75 3.94 11.83
C ARG A 34 3.78 3.30 10.84
N ILE A 35 2.53 3.78 10.78
CA ILE A 35 1.52 3.28 9.86
C ILE A 35 1.98 3.46 8.42
N LYS A 36 2.52 4.62 8.05
CA LYS A 36 3.07 4.83 6.69
C LYS A 36 4.15 3.82 6.35
N ASP A 37 5.08 3.52 7.26
CA ASP A 37 6.14 2.54 7.03
C ASP A 37 5.57 1.12 6.87
N VAL A 38 4.61 0.73 7.71
CA VAL A 38 3.88 -0.54 7.57
C VAL A 38 3.19 -0.63 6.21
N MET A 39 2.47 0.43 5.81
CA MET A 39 1.80 0.50 4.51
C MET A 39 2.80 0.40 3.35
N ASN A 40 3.90 1.13 3.38
CA ASN A 40 4.92 1.03 2.33
C ASN A 40 5.55 -0.37 2.24
N ARG A 41 5.81 -1.02 3.39
CA ARG A 41 6.34 -2.39 3.42
C ARG A 41 5.34 -3.39 2.85
N GLY A 42 4.05 -3.25 3.14
CA GLY A 42 3.02 -4.10 2.56
C GLY A 42 2.83 -3.87 1.06
N GLN A 43 2.96 -2.63 0.58
CA GLN A 43 2.99 -2.32 -0.85
C GLN A 43 4.18 -3.00 -1.53
N GLY A 44 5.38 -2.91 -0.94
CA GLY A 44 6.57 -3.60 -1.43
C GLY A 44 6.46 -5.12 -1.46
N ARG A 45 5.51 -5.68 -0.71
CA ARG A 45 5.16 -7.11 -0.67
C ARG A 45 3.95 -7.47 -1.55
N GLY A 46 3.32 -6.48 -2.18
CA GLY A 46 2.12 -6.68 -3.01
C GLY A 46 0.84 -6.95 -2.25
N LEU A 47 0.76 -6.62 -0.95
CA LEU A 47 -0.46 -6.81 -0.14
C LEU A 47 -1.57 -5.81 -0.50
N TRP A 48 -1.16 -4.63 -0.95
CA TRP A 48 -2.01 -3.54 -1.42
C TRP A 48 -1.23 -2.69 -2.43
N ARG A 49 -1.94 -1.83 -3.17
CA ARG A 49 -1.36 -0.93 -4.18
C ARG A 49 -1.36 0.51 -3.69
N GLN A 50 -0.50 1.34 -4.23
CA GLN A 50 -0.53 2.78 -3.95
C GLN A 50 -1.66 3.44 -4.74
N ALA A 51 -2.46 4.27 -4.07
CA ALA A 51 -3.48 5.08 -4.72
C ALA A 51 -2.86 6.35 -5.33
N ALA A 52 -3.64 7.07 -6.15
CA ALA A 52 -3.22 8.35 -6.72
C ALA A 52 -3.01 9.43 -5.65
N GLU A 53 -3.78 9.37 -4.56
CA GLU A 53 -3.69 10.30 -3.46
C GLU A 53 -2.50 9.96 -2.54
N PRO A 54 -1.75 10.97 -2.04
CA PRO A 54 -0.70 10.76 -1.07
C PRO A 54 -1.18 9.99 0.16
N LEU A 55 -0.33 9.08 0.65
CA LEU A 55 -0.61 8.27 1.84
C LEU A 55 -1.89 7.44 1.77
N SER A 56 -2.40 7.20 0.56
CA SER A 56 -3.56 6.37 0.33
C SER A 56 -3.18 5.09 -0.41
N PHE A 57 -3.84 4.00 -0.04
CA PHE A 57 -3.56 2.66 -0.53
C PHE A 57 -4.85 1.97 -0.95
N ILE A 58 -4.78 1.18 -2.02
CA ILE A 58 -5.89 0.40 -2.55
C ILE A 58 -5.74 -1.02 -2.01
N VAL A 59 -6.70 -1.45 -1.20
CA VAL A 59 -6.80 -2.81 -0.67
C VAL A 59 -7.87 -3.55 -1.47
N ASP A 60 -7.48 -4.57 -2.22
CA ASP A 60 -8.41 -5.47 -2.92
C ASP A 60 -8.53 -6.76 -2.12
N GLU A 61 -9.67 -6.96 -1.47
CA GLU A 61 -9.94 -8.09 -0.57
C GLU A 61 -9.72 -9.46 -1.26
N ALA A 62 -9.98 -9.57 -2.56
CA ALA A 62 -9.76 -10.80 -3.32
C ALA A 62 -8.26 -11.02 -3.61
N GLU A 63 -7.52 -9.96 -3.94
CA GLU A 63 -6.06 -10.04 -4.13
C GLU A 63 -5.35 -10.34 -2.80
N THR A 64 -5.75 -9.67 -1.72
CA THR A 64 -5.15 -9.86 -0.39
C THR A 64 -5.46 -11.25 0.17
N SER A 65 -6.68 -11.76 0.02
CA SER A 65 -7.05 -13.11 0.48
C SER A 65 -6.28 -14.20 -0.28
N ASN A 66 -6.14 -14.07 -1.59
CA ASN A 66 -5.34 -15.01 -2.40
C ASN A 66 -3.85 -14.96 -2.04
N MET A 67 -3.30 -13.79 -1.70
CA MET A 67 -1.91 -13.63 -1.25
C MET A 67 -1.66 -14.29 0.11
N ILE A 68 -2.61 -14.18 1.05
CA ILE A 68 -2.54 -14.81 2.38
C ILE A 68 -2.65 -16.34 2.22
N ALA A 69 -3.60 -16.82 1.42
CA ALA A 69 -3.83 -18.24 1.18
C ALA A 69 -2.64 -18.93 0.48
N ASN A 70 -1.97 -18.25 -0.45
CA ASN A 70 -0.90 -18.82 -1.27
C ASN A 70 0.51 -18.76 -0.65
N GLY A 71 0.65 -18.41 0.63
CA GLY A 71 1.90 -18.57 1.38
C GLY A 71 3.17 -18.15 0.63
N ARG A 72 3.48 -16.85 0.61
CA ARG A 72 4.77 -16.29 0.14
C ARG A 72 5.13 -16.56 -1.33
N LYS A 73 4.23 -16.28 -2.28
CA LYS A 73 4.66 -15.89 -3.63
C LYS A 73 4.03 -14.55 -4.00
N GLY A 74 4.68 -13.48 -3.56
CA GLY A 74 4.40 -12.14 -4.06
C GLY A 74 4.61 -12.10 -5.59
N PRO A 75 3.89 -11.23 -6.31
CA PRO A 75 4.04 -11.17 -7.76
C PRO A 75 5.47 -10.73 -8.07
N ALA A 76 6.12 -11.44 -9.00
CA ALA A 76 7.43 -11.06 -9.51
C ALA A 76 7.34 -9.62 -10.02
N LYS A 77 8.18 -8.73 -9.46
CA LYS A 77 8.30 -7.34 -9.91
C LYS A 77 8.45 -7.35 -11.42
N THR A 78 7.42 -6.93 -12.15
CA THR A 78 7.54 -6.66 -13.58
C THR A 78 8.42 -5.42 -13.68
N ALA A 79 9.69 -5.65 -13.95
CA ALA A 79 10.62 -4.59 -14.25
C ALA A 79 10.13 -3.90 -15.53
N THR A 80 9.59 -2.70 -15.42
CA THR A 80 9.44 -1.79 -16.56
C THR A 80 10.84 -1.47 -17.06
N ARG A 81 11.29 -2.26 -18.02
CA ARG A 81 12.53 -2.10 -18.77
C ARG A 81 12.38 -0.87 -19.67
N GLY A 82 12.77 0.29 -19.16
CA GLY A 82 12.98 1.53 -19.93
C GLY A 82 14.47 1.79 -20.13
N THR A 83 14.97 1.31 -21.27
CA THR A 83 16.24 1.56 -21.99
C THR A 83 17.25 2.61 -21.50
N ARG A 84 18.45 2.10 -21.21
CA ARG A 84 19.81 2.64 -21.37
C ARG A 84 20.00 3.54 -22.61
N THR A 85 20.65 4.71 -22.45
CA THR A 85 21.61 5.23 -23.45
C THR A 85 22.88 5.73 -22.74
N LYS A 86 23.99 5.39 -23.39
CA LYS A 86 25.38 5.37 -22.94
C LYS A 86 26.06 6.70 -23.30
N ARG A 87 27.04 7.09 -22.47
CA ARG A 87 28.08 8.10 -22.68
C ARG A 87 28.51 8.30 -24.14
N GLY A 88 28.70 9.56 -24.51
CA GLY A 88 29.59 10.09 -25.54
C GLY A 88 30.18 11.38 -25.01
#